data_AF-D6RFA9-F1
#
_entry.id   AF-D6RFA9-F1
#
_cell.length_a   1.000
_cell.length_b   1.000
_cell.length_c   1.000
_cell.angle_alpha   90.00
_cell.angle_beta   90.00
_cell.angle_gamma   90.00
#
_symmetry.space_group_name_H-M   'P 1'
#
loop_
_entity.id
_entity.type
_entity.pdbx_description
1 polymer ?
#
loop_
_entity_poly.entity_id
_entity_poly.type
_entity_poly.pdbx_seq_one_letter_code
_entity_poly.pdbx_strand_id
1 'polypeptide(L)' 'MELSTELIPTSKHHQTPVYLGATAGMRLLRMESEQSADEVLAAVSTSLKSYPFDFQGAKIITG' A
#
# COMPACT_ATOMS: atom_id res chain seq x y z
N MET A 1 -5.93 -7.52 5.16
CA MET A 1 -4.59 -7.71 5.79
C MET A 1 -4.62 -8.77 6.88
N GLU A 2 -5.72 -8.94 7.62
CA GLU A 2 -5.89 -10.01 8.63
C GLU A 2 -5.60 -11.41 8.08
N LEU A 3 -6.20 -11.79 6.94
CA LEU A 3 -5.92 -13.07 6.27
C LEU A 3 -4.42 -13.29 5.99
N SER A 4 -3.71 -12.25 5.53
CA SER A 4 -2.27 -12.34 5.25
C SER A 4 -1.47 -12.56 6.53
N THR A 5 -1.85 -11.92 7.64
CA THR A 5 -1.21 -12.10 8.95
C THR A 5 -1.41 -13.52 9.50
N GLU A 6 -2.57 -14.12 9.26
CA GLU A 6 -2.88 -15.50 9.69
C GLU A 6 -2.18 -16.56 8.82
N LEU A 7 -2.13 -16.35 7.50
CA LEU A 7 -1.58 -17.33 6.56
C LEU A 7 -0.05 -17.36 6.52
N ILE A 8 0.59 -16.22 6.76
CA ILE A 8 2.05 -16.14 6.75
C ILE A 8 2.56 -16.51 8.15
N PRO A 9 3.55 -17.42 8.28
CA PRO A 9 4.13 -17.72 9.59
C PRO A 9 4.67 -16.48 10.29
N THR A 10 4.39 -16.31 11.58
CA THR A 10 4.80 -15.13 12.38
C THR A 10 6.31 -14.87 12.31
N SER A 11 7.12 -15.93 12.26
CA SER A 11 8.58 -15.83 12.11
C SER A 11 9.03 -15.18 10.79
N LYS A 12 8.16 -15.14 9.78
CA LYS A 12 8.42 -14.56 8.45
C LYS A 12 7.76 -13.20 8.24
N HIS A 13 6.90 -12.72 9.14
CA HIS A 13 6.15 -11.47 8.94
C HIS A 13 7.07 -10.30 8.61
N HIS A 14 8.05 -9.99 9.48
CA HIS A 14 8.97 -8.87 9.32
C HIS A 14 9.92 -8.97 8.11
N GLN A 15 10.02 -10.14 7.47
CA GLN A 15 10.84 -10.35 6.27
C GLN A 15 9.99 -10.41 5.00
N THR A 16 8.67 -10.42 5.14
CA THR A 16 7.75 -10.49 4.01
C THR A 16 7.47 -9.07 3.53
N PRO A 17 7.87 -8.73 2.31
CA PRO A 17 7.66 -7.39 1.80
C PRO A 17 6.21 -7.20 1.35
N VAL A 18 5.65 -6.02 1.62
CA VAL A 18 4.33 -5.60 1.15
C VAL A 18 4.44 -4.33 0.31
N TYR A 19 3.81 -4.37 -0.87
CA TYR A 19 3.77 -3.29 -1.85
C TYR A 19 2.32 -3.00 -2.23
N LEU A 20 2.03 -1.74 -2.52
CA LEU A 20 0.75 -1.36 -3.14
C LEU A 20 0.99 -0.59 -4.43
N GLY A 21 0.50 -1.15 -5.54
CA GLY A 21 0.52 -0.53 -6.86
C GLY A 21 -0.88 -0.12 -7.27
N ALA A 22 -1.14 1.18 -7.35
CA ALA A 22 -2.41 1.70 -7.86
C ALA A 22 -2.31 2.06 -9.35
N THR A 23 -3.38 1.82 -10.11
CA THR A 23 -3.34 1.88 -11.59
C THR A 23 -4.15 3.06 -12.14
N ALA A 24 -4.92 2.85 -13.21
CA ALA A 24 -5.58 3.92 -13.98
C ALA A 24 -6.50 4.80 -13.13
N GLY A 25 -7.26 4.24 -12.18
CA GLY A 25 -8.15 5.01 -11.33
C GLY A 25 -7.41 6.09 -10.50
N MET A 26 -6.27 5.74 -9.90
CA MET A 26 -5.45 6.72 -9.19
C MET A 26 -4.72 7.69 -10.12
N ARG A 27 -4.41 7.28 -11.36
CA ARG A 27 -3.90 8.20 -12.39
C ARG A 27 -4.94 9.26 -12.73
N LEU A 28 -6.21 8.88 -12.88
CA LEU A 28 -7.32 9.82 -13.08
C LEU A 28 -7.48 10.77 -11.89
N LEU A 29 -7.55 10.23 -10.67
CA LEU A 29 -7.66 11.04 -9.46
C LEU A 29 -6.53 12.06 -9.34
N ARG A 30 -5.28 11.67 -9.61
CA ARG A 30 -4.14 12.58 -9.55
C ARG A 30 -4.21 13.71 -10.60
N MET A 31 -4.81 13.44 -11.76
CA MET A 31 -5.04 14.49 -12.78
C MET A 31 -6.15 15.46 -12.36
N GLU A 32 -7.15 14.98 -11.61
CA GLU A 32 -8.22 15.83 -11.05
C GLU A 32 -7.75 16.62 -9.83
N SER A 33 -6.99 15.98 -8.94
CA SER A 33 -6.44 16.56 -7.70
C SER A 33 -5.25 15.75 -7.22
N GLU A 34 -4.05 16.31 -7.37
CA GLU A 34 -2.82 15.71 -6.86
C GLU A 34 -2.87 15.52 -5.34
N GLN A 35 -3.36 16.53 -4.62
CA GLN A 35 -3.52 16.46 -3.17
C GLN A 35 -4.41 15.30 -2.73
N SER A 36 -5.56 15.09 -3.40
CA SER A 36 -6.46 14.00 -3.05
C SER A 36 -5.85 12.63 -3.33
N ALA A 37 -5.09 12.50 -4.42
CA ALA A 37 -4.35 11.27 -4.70
C ALA A 37 -3.28 10.99 -3.62
N ASP A 38 -2.56 12.02 -3.18
CA ASP A 38 -1.53 11.91 -2.14
C ASP A 38 -2.12 11.58 -0.77
N GLU A 39 -3.25 12.19 -0.41
CA GLU A 39 -3.98 11.88 0.83
C GLU A 39 -4.41 10.41 0.89
N VAL A 40 -4.94 9.87 -0.23
CA VAL A 40 -5.30 8.46 -0.34
C VAL A 40 -4.06 7.56 -0.20
N LEU A 41 -2.96 7.87 -0.89
CA LEU A 41 -1.71 7.11 -0.78
C LEU A 41 -1.13 7.16 0.64
N ALA A 42 -1.21 8.31 1.32
CA ALA A 42 -0.75 8.49 2.69
C ALA A 42 -1.60 7.68 3.68
N ALA A 43 -2.92 7.70 3.54
CA ALA A 43 -3.84 6.91 4.36
C ALA A 43 -3.58 5.41 4.22
N VAL A 44 -3.42 4.93 2.98
CA VAL A 44 -3.10 3.53 2.68
C VAL A 44 -1.73 3.15 3.20
N SER A 45 -0.72 4.00 3.02
CA SER A 45 0.63 3.77 3.57
C SER A 45 0.61 3.67 5.09
N THR A 46 -0.15 4.52 5.76
CA THR A 46 -0.31 4.49 7.23
C THR A 46 -0.98 3.19 7.68
N SER A 47 -2.03 2.76 6.97
CA SER A 47 -2.71 1.50 7.24
C SER A 47 -1.80 0.28 7.02
N LEU A 48 -0.98 0.25 5.96
CA LEU A 48 -0.10 -0.89 5.69
C LEU A 48 1.09 -0.96 6.66
N LYS A 49 1.61 0.18 7.10
CA LYS A 49 2.69 0.26 8.09
C LYS A 49 2.29 -0.23 9.49
N SER A 50 1.00 -0.34 9.80
CA SER A 50 0.54 -0.85 11.10
C SER A 50 0.59 -2.38 11.20
N TYR A 51 0.78 -3.08 10.07
CA TYR A 51 0.92 -4.54 10.03
C TYR A 51 2.38 -4.97 10.17
N PRO A 52 2.66 -6.20 10.65
CA PRO A 52 4.02 -6.68 10.95
C PRO A 52 4.82 -7.08 9.69
N PHE A 53 4.53 -6.46 8.55
CA PHE A 53 5.19 -6.74 7.27
C PHE A 53 6.23 -5.67 6.94
N ASP A 54 7.16 -6.01 6.07
CA ASP A 54 8.16 -5.07 5.57
C ASP A 54 7.54 -4.18 4.48
N PHE A 55 7.07 -2.98 4.88
CA PHE A 55 6.40 -2.07 3.96
C PHE A 55 7.39 -1.36 3.03
N GLN A 56 7.24 -1.64 1.73
CA GLN A 56 8.15 -1.16 0.69
C GLN A 56 7.60 0.03 -0.12
N GLY A 57 6.33 0.39 0.11
CA GLY A 57 5.73 1.59 -0.45
C GLY A 57 4.38 1.40 -1.12
N ALA A 58 3.65 2.51 -1.25
CA ALA A 58 2.43 2.63 -2.04
C ALA A 58 2.69 3.64 -3.16
N LYS A 59 2.47 3.24 -4.42
CA LYS A 59 2.78 4.07 -5.59
C LYS A 59 1.71 3.93 -6.67
N ILE A 60 1.48 5.01 -7.42
CA ILE A 60 0.70 4.97 -8.65
C ILE A 60 1.64 4.54 -9.78
N ILE A 61 1.41 3.37 -10.35
CA ILE A 61 2.27 2.80 -11.40
C ILE A 61 1.85 3.28 -12.79
N THR A 62 2.82 3.30 -13.71
CA THR A 62 2.59 3.59 -15.13
C THR A 62 1.90 2.40 -15.81
N GLY A 63 1.22 2.67 -16.93
CA GLY A 63 0.55 1.65 -17.75
C GLY A 63 1.49 1.00 -18.75
#